data_AF-A0AAW0LPW5-F1
#
_entry.id   AF-A0AAW0LPW5-F1
#
_cell.length_a   1.000
_cell.length_b   1.000
_cell.length_c   1.000
_cell.angle_alpha   90.00
_cell.angle_beta   90.00
_cell.angle_gamma   90.00
#
_symmetry.space_group_name_H-M   'P 1'
#
loop_
_entity.id
_entity.type
_entity.pdbx_description
1 polymer ?
#
loop_
_entity_poly.entity_id
_entity_poly.type
_entity_poly.pdbx_seq_one_letter_code
_entity_poly.pdbx_strand_id
1 'polypeptide(L)' 'MFKGSMRLAVDKWGRVEVTEPATFEVKEDNNLSLVEYELVNVVEE' A
#
# COMPACT_ATOMS: atom_id res chain seq x y z
N MET A 1 -0.92 8.16 -3.77
CA MET A 1 0.31 7.93 -4.55
C MET A 1 1.24 9.11 -4.33
N PHE A 2 2.49 8.87 -3.94
CA PHE A 2 3.46 9.93 -3.65
C PHE A 2 4.66 9.76 -4.57
N LYS A 3 4.82 10.69 -5.50
CA LYS A 3 5.96 10.72 -6.45
C LYS A 3 6.21 9.37 -7.13
N GLY A 4 5.17 8.76 -7.71
CA GLY A 4 5.28 7.46 -8.39
C GLY A 4 5.30 6.23 -7.47
N SER A 5 5.45 6.39 -6.15
CA SER A 5 5.42 5.26 -5.20
C SER A 5 4.12 5.21 -4.38
N MET A 6 3.80 4.03 -3.85
CA MET A 6 2.67 3.85 -2.94
C MET A 6 3.12 3.76 -1.49
N ARG A 7 2.32 4.30 -0.57
CA ARG A 7 2.54 4.22 0.88
C ARG A 7 1.21 4.00 1.57
N LEU A 8 1.23 3.17 2.61
CA LEU A 8 0.09 3.04 3.51
C LEU A 8 0.09 4.23 4.47
N ALA A 9 -1.03 4.92 4.58
CA ALA A 9 -1.20 6.03 5.50
C ALA A 9 -2.61 5.99 6.10
N VAL A 10 -2.72 6.46 7.34
CA VAL A 10 -4.01 6.70 8.01
C VAL A 10 -4.22 8.20 8.03
N ASP A 11 -5.37 8.66 7.56
CA ASP A 11 -5.69 10.08 7.54
C ASP A 11 -6.22 10.55 8.90
N LYS A 12 -6.62 11.82 8.97
CA LYS A 12 -7.10 12.45 10.22
C LYS A 12 -8.44 11.90 10.75
N TRP A 13 -9.15 11.11 9.95
CA TRP A 13 -10.42 10.48 10.35
C TRP A 13 -10.28 8.97 10.55
N GLY A 14 -9.18 8.38 10.08
CA GLY A 14 -8.86 6.97 10.28
C GLY A 14 -8.32 6.65 11.68
N ARG A 15 -8.36 5.36 12.02
CA ARG A 15 -7.90 4.81 13.30
C ARG A 15 -7.07 3.56 13.06
N VAL A 16 -6.01 3.38 13.86
CA VAL A 16 -5.27 2.13 13.98
C VAL A 16 -5.73 1.42 15.24
N GLU A 17 -6.02 0.13 15.13
CA GLU A 17 -6.44 -0.72 16.24
C GLU A 17 -5.46 -1.86 16.43
N VAL A 18 -5.29 -2.29 17.68
CA VAL A 18 -4.44 -3.42 18.01
C VAL A 18 -5.23 -4.69 17.74
N THR A 19 -4.62 -5.61 16.99
CA THR A 19 -5.18 -6.93 16.72
C THR A 19 -4.35 -8.02 17.38
N GLU A 20 -4.85 -9.25 17.33
CA GLU A 20 -4.02 -10.43 17.56
C GLU A 20 -2.84 -10.47 16.57
N PRO A 21 -1.74 -11.16 16.92
CA PRO A 21 -0.60 -11.33 16.02
C PRO A 21 -1.02 -11.95 14.68
N ALA A 22 -0.42 -11.46 13.59
CA ALA A 22 -0.62 -12.06 12.28
C ALA A 22 -0.15 -13.52 12.28
N THR A 23 -0.95 -14.41 11.69
CA THR A 23 -0.63 -15.84 11.54
C THR A 23 0.20 -16.14 10.29
N PHE A 24 0.53 -15.10 9.53
CA PHE A 24 1.27 -15.20 8.27
C PHE A 24 2.61 -14.49 8.37
N GLU A 25 3.58 -15.00 7.61
CA GLU A 25 4.88 -14.36 7.47
C GLU A 25 4.79 -13.15 6.53
N VAL A 26 5.48 -12.08 6.91
CA VAL A 26 5.57 -10.88 6.06
C VAL A 26 6.54 -11.16 4.91
N LYS A 27 6.10 -10.87 3.68
CA LYS A 27 6.93 -10.95 2.49
C LYS A 27 7.83 -9.70 2.37
N GLU A 28 8.96 -9.70 3.06
CA GLU A 28 9.85 -8.53 3.18
C GLU A 28 10.50 -8.07 1.86
N ASP A 29 10.65 -8.97 0.89
CA ASP A 29 11.19 -8.67 -0.44
C ASP A 29 10.19 -7.95 -1.36
N ASN A 30 8.90 -7.89 -0.99
CA ASN A 30 7.86 -7.23 -1.78
C ASN A 30 7.49 -5.84 -1.23
N ASN A 31 8.43 -4.90 -1.30
CA ASN A 31 8.23 -3.56 -0.76
C ASN A 31 7.59 -2.60 -1.79
N LEU A 32 6.28 -2.42 -1.71
CA LEU A 32 5.51 -1.52 -2.59
C LEU A 32 5.92 -0.04 -2.50
N SER A 33 6.62 0.36 -1.43
CA SER A 33 7.10 1.75 -1.28
C SER A 33 8.39 2.02 -2.07
N LEU A 34 9.10 0.97 -2.50
CA LEU A 34 10.29 1.06 -3.34
C LEU A 34 9.99 0.86 -4.84
N VAL A 35 8.76 0.46 -5.16
CA VAL A 35 8.32 0.25 -6.54
C VAL A 35 7.74 1.55 -7.09
N GLU A 36 8.14 1.90 -8.31
CA GLU A 36 7.57 3.00 -9.07
C GLU A 36 6.41 2.49 -9.93
N TYR A 37 5.31 3.23 -9.92
CA TYR A 37 4.08 2.96 -10.65
C TYR A 37 3.76 4.13 -11.55
N GLU A 38 3.24 3.81 -12.73
CA GLU A 38 2.65 4.76 -13.65
C GLU A 38 1.12 4.64 -13.65
N LEU A 39 0.43 5.75 -13.88
CA LEU A 39 -1.01 5.74 -14.04
C LEU A 39 -1.35 5.26 -15.46
N VAL A 40 -2.01 4.11 -15.55
CA VAL A 40 -2.51 3.57 -16.82
C VAL A 40 -4.02 3.75 -16.87
N ASN A 41 -4.52 4.45 -17.90
CA ASN A 41 -5.95 4.56 -18.16
C ASN A 41 -6.41 3.32 -18.92
N VAL A 42 -7.39 2.61 -18.39
CA VAL A 42 -8.03 1.50 -19.10
C VAL A 42 -9.09 2.08 -20.04
N VAL A 43 -8.99 1.77 -21.34
CA VAL A 43 -10.03 2.10 -22.32
C VAL A 43 -11.03 0.94 -22.31
N GLU A 44 -12.30 1.23 -22.07
CA GLU A 44 -13.38 0.23 -22.22
C GLU A 44 -13.54 -0.09 -23.71
N GLU A 45 -13.58 -1.39 -24.05
CA GLU A 45 -13.74 -1.90 -25.43
C GLU A 45 -15.20 -1.84 -25.92
#